data_AF-A0AAE2MJV1-F1
#
_entry.id   AF-A0AAE2MJV1-F1
#
_cell.length_a   1.000
_cell.length_b   1.000
_cell.length_c   1.000
_cell.angle_alpha   90.00
_cell.angle_beta   90.00
_cell.angle_gamma   90.00
#
_symmetry.space_group_name_H-M   'P 1'
#
loop_
_entity.id
_entity.type
_entity.pdbx_description
1 polymer ?
#
loop_
_entity_poly.entity_id
_entity_poly.type
_entity_poly.pdbx_seq_one_letter_code
_entity_poly.pdbx_strand_id
1 'polypeptide(L)'
;MQSVERAAKFGAEKHIRILFLDKRNVLIADEVQGRGTVDHTPVYPREVVKRALELSATAMILVHNHPSGDPTPSRADIDMTKVIIDAAKALDITVHDHVIIGKDGHVSLKGLKLI
;
A
#
# COMPACT_ATOMS: atom_id res chain seq x y z
N MET A 1 -1.60 12.53 -7.66
CA MET A 1 -0.13 12.65 -7.85
C MET A 1 0.57 13.17 -6.60
N GLN A 2 0.16 14.33 -6.05
CA GLN A 2 0.75 14.88 -4.80
C GLN A 2 0.69 13.93 -3.57
N SER A 3 -0.34 13.09 -3.43
CA SER A 3 -0.48 12.14 -2.31
C SER A 3 0.53 10.97 -2.39
N VAL A 4 0.84 10.51 -3.62
CA VAL A 4 1.81 9.44 -3.87
C VAL A 4 3.24 9.98 -3.65
N GLU A 5 3.53 11.21 -4.06
CA GLU A 5 4.83 11.84 -3.81
C GLU A 5 5.06 12.14 -2.32
N ARG A 6 4.00 12.47 -1.58
CA ARG A 6 4.05 12.58 -0.11
C ARG A 6 4.26 11.24 0.59
N ALA A 7 3.78 10.14 0.01
CA ALA A 7 4.06 8.79 0.49
C ALA A 7 5.55 8.47 0.50
N ALA A 8 6.27 8.99 -0.49
CA ALA A 8 7.69 8.78 -0.73
C ALA A 8 8.60 9.76 0.01
N LYS A 9 8.21 10.30 1.18
CA LYS A 9 9.17 11.07 1.98
C LYS A 9 10.32 10.14 2.40
N PHE A 10 11.41 10.19 1.64
CA PHE A 10 12.61 9.38 1.79
C PHE A 10 13.29 9.71 3.12
N GLY A 11 12.99 8.90 4.13
CA GLY A 11 13.77 8.76 5.36
C GLY A 11 14.37 7.35 5.43
N ALA A 12 15.15 7.08 6.48
CA ALA A 12 15.75 5.76 6.69
C ALA A 12 14.74 4.65 7.02
N GLU A 13 13.48 5.01 7.32
CA GLU A 13 12.43 4.09 7.77
C GLU A 13 11.53 3.61 6.62
N LYS A 14 11.12 2.33 6.67
CA LYS A 14 10.10 1.76 5.79
C LYS A 14 8.73 2.23 6.27
N HIS A 15 7.96 2.81 5.36
CA HIS A 15 6.60 3.28 5.57
C HIS A 15 5.66 2.54 4.64
N ILE A 16 4.59 1.97 5.20
CA ILE A 16 3.48 1.46 4.39
C ILE A 16 2.29 2.40 4.58
N ARG A 17 1.81 2.92 3.47
CA ARG A 17 0.72 3.86 3.36
C ARG A 17 -0.40 3.26 2.54
N ILE A 18 -1.62 3.65 2.87
CA ILE A 18 -2.81 3.19 2.17
C ILE A 18 -3.62 4.43 1.79
N LEU A 19 -3.95 4.47 0.51
CA LEU A 19 -4.87 5.45 -0.06
C LEU A 19 -6.25 4.78 -0.09
N PHE A 20 -7.19 5.32 0.68
CA PHE A 20 -8.57 4.83 0.72
C PHE A 20 -9.42 5.60 -0.26
N LEU A 21 -10.25 4.90 -1.04
CA LEU A 21 -10.97 5.45 -2.19
C LEU A 21 -12.47 5.15 -2.08
N ASP A 22 -13.29 6.08 -2.56
CA ASP A 22 -14.73 5.88 -2.70
C ASP A 22 -15.07 5.14 -4.00
N LYS A 23 -16.38 4.91 -4.24
CA LYS A 23 -16.89 4.19 -5.42
C LYS A 23 -16.62 4.89 -6.75
N ARG A 24 -16.25 6.16 -6.73
CA ARG A 24 -15.84 6.95 -7.91
C ARG A 24 -14.33 7.04 -8.03
N ASN A 25 -13.59 6.27 -7.22
CA ASN A 25 -12.14 6.31 -7.08
C ASN A 25 -11.61 7.68 -6.63
N VAL A 26 -12.40 8.42 -5.86
CA VAL A 26 -11.96 9.67 -5.23
C VAL A 26 -11.27 9.33 -3.92
N LEU A 27 -10.11 9.95 -3.66
CA LEU A 27 -9.35 9.77 -2.44
C LEU A 27 -10.15 10.29 -1.23
N ILE A 28 -10.47 9.38 -0.31
CA ILE A 28 -11.12 9.68 0.97
C ILE A 28 -10.06 10.03 2.02
N ALA A 29 -9.03 9.19 2.13
CA ALA A 29 -7.99 9.32 3.13
C ALA A 29 -6.65 8.80 2.63
N ASP A 30 -5.58 9.37 3.20
CA ASP A 30 -4.19 9.02 2.92
C ASP A 30 -3.46 8.79 4.26
N GLU A 31 -3.30 7.53 4.65
CA GLU A 31 -2.86 7.16 6.00
C GLU A 31 -1.65 6.23 6.00
N VAL A 32 -0.74 6.45 6.95
CA VAL A 32 0.37 5.53 7.24
C VAL A 32 -0.16 4.43 8.15
N GLN A 33 -0.18 3.19 7.66
CA GLN A 33 -0.67 2.02 8.38
C GLN A 33 0.45 1.19 9.00
N GLY A 34 1.71 1.50 8.68
CA GLY A 34 2.87 0.90 9.31
C GLY A 34 4.05 1.87 9.37
N ARG A 35 4.62 2.02 10.57
CA ARG A 35 5.96 2.56 10.82
C ARG A 35 6.76 1.48 11.51
N GLY A 36 7.89 1.09 10.95
CA GLY A 36 8.74 0.03 11.51
C GLY A 36 10.21 0.25 11.17
N THR A 37 11.05 -0.69 11.60
CA THR A 37 12.47 -0.67 11.30
C THR A 37 12.72 -1.03 9.83
N VAL A 38 13.96 -0.84 9.37
CA VAL A 38 14.41 -1.24 8.01
C VAL A 38 14.04 -2.70 7.71
N ASP A 39 14.10 -3.57 8.71
CA ASP A 39 13.93 -5.02 8.56
C ASP A 39 12.47 -5.49 8.60
N HIS A 40 11.57 -4.79 9.30
CA HIS A 40 10.18 -5.21 9.38
C HIS A 40 9.23 -4.07 9.79
N THR A 41 8.22 -3.83 8.95
CA THR A 41 7.06 -3.01 9.28
C THR A 41 5.82 -3.90 9.19
N PRO A 42 5.29 -4.41 10.32
CA PRO A 42 4.14 -5.31 10.26
C PRO A 42 2.90 -4.54 9.78
N VAL A 43 2.33 -4.98 8.66
CA VAL A 43 1.00 -4.57 8.22
C VAL A 43 0.05 -5.73 8.47
N TYR A 44 -0.93 -5.49 9.32
CA TYR A 44 -1.92 -6.48 9.67
C TYR A 44 -3.15 -6.32 8.76
N PRO A 45 -3.48 -7.31 7.92
CA PRO A 45 -4.63 -7.23 7.01
C PRO A 45 -5.93 -6.84 7.72
N ARG A 46 -6.15 -7.33 8.95
CA ARG A 46 -7.33 -6.98 9.76
C ARG A 46 -7.44 -5.48 10.05
N GLU A 47 -6.33 -4.78 10.32
CA GLU A 47 -6.36 -3.35 10.65
C GLU A 47 -6.58 -2.53 9.39
N VAL A 48 -5.96 -2.95 8.28
CA VAL A 48 -6.17 -2.34 6.95
C VAL A 48 -7.64 -2.42 6.53
N VAL A 49 -8.23 -3.61 6.64
CA VAL A 49 -9.63 -3.86 6.28
C VAL A 49 -10.58 -3.14 7.23
N LYS A 50 -10.33 -3.22 8.54
CA LYS A 50 -11.10 -2.47 9.55
C LYS A 50 -11.13 -0.99 9.22
N ARG A 51 -9.97 -0.40 8.87
CA ARG A 51 -9.89 1.02 8.54
C ARG A 51 -10.64 1.36 7.25
N ALA A 52 -10.57 0.50 6.23
CA ALA A 52 -11.33 0.68 5.01
C ALA A 52 -12.84 0.71 5.29
N LEU A 53 -13.34 -0.17 6.16
CA LEU A 53 -14.74 -0.18 6.59
C LEU A 53 -15.12 1.08 7.38
N GLU A 54 -14.30 1.52 8.34
CA GLU A 54 -14.54 2.76 9.11
C GLU A 54 -14.66 4.00 8.21
N LEU A 55 -13.89 4.04 7.13
CA LEU A 55 -13.90 5.13 6.15
C LEU A 55 -14.96 4.95 5.06
N SER A 56 -15.72 3.85 5.07
CA SER A 56 -16.64 3.47 3.98
C SER A 56 -15.95 3.43 2.61
N ALA A 57 -14.67 3.04 2.59
CA ALA A 57 -13.89 2.90 1.38
C ALA A 57 -14.34 1.67 0.59
N THR A 58 -14.51 1.82 -0.72
CA THR A 58 -14.83 0.70 -1.63
C THR A 58 -13.59 0.21 -2.38
N ALA A 59 -12.51 0.98 -2.33
CA ALA A 59 -11.24 0.58 -2.91
C ALA A 59 -10.05 1.18 -2.16
N MET A 60 -8.87 0.65 -2.43
CA MET A 60 -7.62 1.09 -1.82
C MET A 60 -6.41 0.86 -2.74
N ILE A 61 -5.38 1.66 -2.55
CA ILE A 61 -4.05 1.49 -3.15
C ILE A 61 -3.02 1.43 -2.03
N LEU A 62 -2.18 0.41 -2.04
CA LEU A 62 -1.05 0.31 -1.13
C LEU A 62 0.14 1.06 -1.74
N VAL A 63 0.88 1.77 -0.91
CA VAL A 63 2.11 2.44 -1.30
C VAL A 63 3.16 2.21 -0.23
N HIS A 64 4.36 1.77 -0.60
CA HIS A 64 5.47 1.75 0.36
C HIS A 64 6.79 2.16 -0.28
N ASN A 65 7.69 2.68 0.55
CA ASN A 65 9.02 3.08 0.11
C ASN A 65 10.05 1.98 0.39
N HIS A 66 11.03 1.85 -0.50
CA HIS A 66 12.26 1.11 -0.26
C HIS A 66 13.39 2.09 0.08
N PRO A 67 13.84 2.17 1.35
CA PRO A 67 14.94 3.07 1.75
C PRO A 67 16.25 2.80 1.01
N SER A 68 16.45 1.57 0.51
CA SER A 68 17.60 1.20 -0.34
C SER A 68 17.64 1.95 -1.66
N GLY A 69 16.51 2.47 -2.12
CA GLY A 69 16.36 3.15 -3.40
C GLY A 69 15.91 2.25 -4.56
N ASP A 70 16.07 0.93 -4.47
CA ASP A 70 15.62 -0.04 -5.48
C ASP A 70 14.12 -0.38 -5.26
N PRO A 71 13.22 -0.07 -6.22
CA PRO A 71 11.80 -0.35 -6.08
C PRO A 71 11.42 -1.82 -6.32
N THR A 72 12.37 -2.72 -6.63
CA THR A 72 12.08 -4.14 -6.91
C THR A 72 11.34 -4.80 -5.74
N PRO A 73 10.17 -5.42 -5.96
CA PRO A 73 9.38 -6.02 -4.89
C PRO A 73 10.08 -7.25 -4.32
N SER A 74 10.13 -7.36 -2.99
CA SER A 74 10.52 -8.61 -2.35
C SER A 74 9.38 -9.62 -2.40
N ARG A 75 9.70 -10.90 -2.16
CA ARG A 75 8.66 -11.94 -2.04
C ARG A 75 7.69 -11.64 -0.90
N ALA A 76 8.19 -11.09 0.21
CA ALA A 76 7.38 -10.72 1.35
C ALA A 76 6.37 -9.62 1.02
N ASP A 77 6.75 -8.62 0.20
CA ASP A 77 5.82 -7.57 -0.24
C ASP A 77 4.69 -8.17 -1.08
N ILE A 78 5.00 -9.09 -2.00
CA ILE A 78 4.01 -9.76 -2.85
C ILE A 78 3.05 -10.61 -2.01
N ASP A 79 3.58 -11.45 -1.12
CA ASP A 79 2.75 -12.36 -0.32
C ASP A 79 1.86 -11.59 0.67
N MET A 80 2.39 -10.54 1.32
CA MET A 80 1.59 -9.63 2.15
C MET A 80 0.46 -8.99 1.35
N THR A 81 0.74 -8.52 0.13
CA THR A 81 -0.26 -7.87 -0.73
C THR A 81 -1.39 -8.81 -1.08
N LYS A 82 -1.08 -10.07 -1.43
CA LYS A 82 -2.07 -11.09 -1.75
C LYS A 82 -3.00 -11.39 -0.57
N VAL A 83 -2.45 -11.50 0.64
CA VAL A 83 -3.27 -11.69 1.84
C VAL A 83 -4.22 -10.51 2.07
N ILE A 84 -3.76 -9.27 1.84
CA ILE A 84 -4.61 -8.08 1.96
C ILE A 84 -5.70 -8.07 0.88
N ILE A 85 -5.36 -8.42 -0.37
CA ILE A 85 -6.33 -8.55 -1.47
C ILE A 85 -7.42 -9.56 -1.09
N ASP A 86 -7.03 -10.75 -0.64
CA ASP A 86 -7.97 -11.83 -0.31
C ASP A 86 -8.88 -11.43 0.85
N ALA A 87 -8.35 -10.78 1.89
CA ALA A 87 -9.12 -10.31 3.03
C ALA A 87 -10.10 -9.19 2.66
N ALA A 88 -9.67 -8.22 1.84
CA ALA A 88 -10.49 -7.09 1.40
C ALA A 88 -11.61 -7.53 0.43
N LYS A 89 -11.30 -8.50 -0.45
CA LYS A 89 -12.24 -9.05 -1.44
C LYS A 89 -13.47 -9.67 -0.79
N ALA A 90 -13.32 -10.30 0.37
CA ALA A 90 -14.46 -10.91 1.10
C ALA A 90 -15.51 -9.87 1.56
N LEU A 91 -15.18 -8.58 1.51
CA LEU A 91 -16.02 -7.46 1.93
C LEU A 91 -16.30 -6.48 0.79
N ASP A 92 -16.11 -6.91 -0.46
CA ASP A 92 -16.29 -6.09 -1.67
C ASP A 92 -15.41 -4.83 -1.73
N ILE A 93 -14.24 -4.86 -1.08
CA ILE A 93 -13.25 -3.77 -1.12
C ILE A 93 -12.15 -4.14 -2.12
N THR A 94 -11.99 -3.33 -3.17
CA THR A 94 -11.01 -3.58 -4.22
C THR A 94 -9.63 -3.02 -3.85
N VAL A 95 -8.59 -3.84 -3.89
CA VAL A 95 -7.20 -3.33 -3.91
C VAL A 95 -6.80 -3.11 -5.36
N HIS A 96 -6.66 -1.84 -5.76
CA HIS A 96 -6.38 -1.49 -7.17
C HIS A 96 -4.96 -1.81 -7.58
N ASP A 97 -4.02 -1.56 -6.68
CA ASP A 97 -2.59 -1.75 -6.93
C ASP A 97 -1.79 -1.72 -5.61
N HIS A 98 -0.53 -2.13 -5.73
CA HIS A 98 0.50 -1.86 -4.75
C HIS A 98 1.71 -1.23 -5.47
N VAL A 99 1.99 0.02 -5.12
CA VAL A 99 3.09 0.79 -5.70
C VAL A 99 4.27 0.82 -4.74
N ILE A 100 5.44 0.39 -5.21
CA ILE A 100 6.70 0.48 -4.46
C ILE A 100 7.50 1.65 -5.01
N ILE A 101 7.94 2.53 -4.13
CA ILE A 101 8.68 3.73 -4.50
C ILE A 101 10.12 3.61 -4.03
N GLY A 102 11.05 3.73 -4.98
CA GLY A 102 12.49 3.81 -4.77
C GLY A 102 13.01 5.20 -5.15
N LYS A 103 14.31 5.43 -4.96
CA LYS A 103 14.95 6.72 -5.29
C LYS A 103 14.93 6.96 -6.80
N ASP A 104 15.14 5.90 -7.58
CA ASP A 104 15.31 5.97 -9.03
C ASP A 104 14.00 5.72 -9.80
N GLY A 105 12.86 5.59 -9.10
CA GLY A 105 11.57 5.40 -9.73
C GLY A 105 10.56 4.67 -8.85
N HIS A 106 9.59 4.04 -9.50
CA HIS A 106 8.56 3.25 -8.83
C HIS A 106 8.17 2.05 -9.69
N VAL A 107 7.60 1.03 -9.05
CA VAL A 107 6.98 -0.10 -9.74
C VAL A 107 5.56 -0.33 -9.23
N SER A 108 4.72 -0.85 -10.12
CA SER A 108 3.36 -1.30 -9.83
C SER A 108 3.36 -2.83 -9.81
N LEU A 109 2.94 -3.45 -8.72
CA LEU A 109 2.83 -4.91 -8.66
C LEU A 109 1.83 -5.42 -9.72
N LYS A 110 0.73 -4.70 -9.95
CA LYS A 110 -0.24 -5.03 -11.00
C LYS A 110 0.36 -4.88 -12.40
N GLY A 111 1.12 -3.82 -12.64
CA GLY A 111 1.83 -3.58 -13.90
C GLY A 111 2.87 -4.68 -14.20
N LEU A 112 3.51 -5.21 -13.16
CA LEU A 112 4.41 -6.36 -13.23
C LEU A 112 3.68 -7.72 -13.27
N LYS A 113 2.34 -7.74 -13.21
CA LYS A 113 1.50 -8.95 -13.18
C LYS A 113 1.80 -9.88 -11.98
N LEU A 114 2.15 -9.30 -10.84
CA LEU A 114 2.40 -10.03 -9.60
C LEU A 114 1.14 -10.21 -8.74
N ILE A 115 0.12 -9.40 -9.02
CA ILE A 115 -1.23 -9.40 -8.45
C ILE A 115 -2.28 -9.17 -9.55
#